data_AF-A0A0N0JW96-F1
#
_entry.id   AF-A0A0N0JW96-F1
#
_cell.length_a   1.000
_cell.length_b   1.000
_cell.length_c   1.000
_cell.angle_alpha   90.00
_cell.angle_beta   90.00
_cell.angle_gamma   90.00
#
_symmetry.space_group_name_H-M   'P 1'
#
loop_
_entity.id
_entity.type
_entity.pdbx_description
1 polymer ?
#
loop_
_entity_poly.entity_id
_entity_poly.type
_entity_poly.pdbx_seq_one_letter_code
_entity_poly.pdbx_strand_id
1 'polypeptide(L)'
;MNPALHALLASGALNRPILDSAAPAPAPKRLRTPPADVVERFNGAVQAASLIEEWLGTQAGDLEGSETPAIRLVALFAGGANEALGLDDDGLSAEELELVDALIEAGSAFAVDAGAEPETFAAVFGADDAAAEAAAERLFDLLAERLPEPGSDEFSELIDRFATAWAQSGAELVLDSVYRPVHTPVALVGAFVQRQIQRALPGDRERLATAAQESAMLDAVVRRRKVAIREGRKTIVRERVAGVVRLTPAQRVAIRKARLKAHSATARARRMRSLRVAKAAGLQ
;
A
#
# COMPACT_ATOMS: atom_id res chain seq x y z
N MET A 1 67.28 -5.26 51.17
CA MET A 1 65.84 -5.58 51.01
C MET A 1 65.10 -4.28 50.74
N ASN A 2 64.29 -4.21 49.68
CA ASN A 2 63.74 -2.96 49.15
C ASN A 2 62.45 -2.57 49.90
N PRO A 3 62.39 -1.43 50.62
CA PRO A 3 61.25 -1.04 51.46
C PRO A 3 59.97 -0.75 50.66
N ALA A 4 60.07 -0.51 49.35
CA ALA A 4 58.92 -0.29 48.48
C ALA A 4 58.04 -1.54 48.31
N LEU A 5 58.61 -2.75 48.42
CA LEU A 5 57.87 -4.00 48.26
C LEU A 5 57.00 -4.33 49.49
N HIS A 6 57.40 -3.90 50.68
CA HIS A 6 56.60 -4.11 51.90
C HIS A 6 55.39 -3.19 51.97
N ALA A 7 55.48 -1.96 51.44
CA ALA A 7 54.35 -1.04 51.38
C ALA A 7 53.24 -1.53 50.44
N LEU A 8 53.61 -2.18 49.33
CA LEU A 8 52.63 -2.71 48.36
C LEU A 8 51.83 -3.88 48.92
N LEU A 9 52.48 -4.78 49.66
CA LEU A 9 51.84 -5.95 50.29
C LEU A 9 50.94 -5.56 51.49
N ALA A 10 51.26 -4.50 52.22
CA ALA A 10 50.46 -4.02 53.34
C ALA A 10 49.17 -3.27 52.92
N SER A 11 49.11 -2.79 51.67
CA SER A 11 47.99 -1.96 51.19
C SER A 11 46.72 -2.73 50.79
N GLY A 12 46.73 -4.06 50.81
CA GLY A 12 45.59 -4.90 50.39
C GLY A 12 45.24 -4.81 48.90
N ALA A 13 46.01 -4.06 48.10
CA ALA A 13 45.71 -3.80 46.69
C ALA A 13 45.79 -5.04 45.78
N LEU A 14 46.47 -6.11 46.22
CA LEU A 14 46.58 -7.36 45.48
C LEU A 14 45.45 -8.36 45.75
N ASN A 15 44.50 -8.05 46.65
CA ASN A 15 43.38 -8.92 46.98
C ASN A 15 42.03 -8.41 46.44
N ARG A 16 42.06 -7.61 45.37
CA ARG A 16 40.86 -7.32 44.59
C ARG A 16 40.70 -8.42 43.54
N PRO A 17 39.57 -9.15 43.53
CA PRO A 17 39.32 -10.13 42.47
C PRO A 17 39.34 -9.42 41.12
N ILE A 18 40.18 -9.91 40.20
CA ILE A 18 40.41 -9.38 38.83
C ILE A 18 39.12 -9.39 37.97
N LEU A 19 38.01 -9.91 38.50
CA LEU A 19 36.76 -10.14 37.77
C LEU A 19 35.75 -8.99 37.78
N ASP A 20 36.03 -7.86 38.44
CA ASP A 20 35.05 -6.75 38.59
C ASP A 20 35.36 -5.51 37.73
N SER A 21 36.02 -5.69 36.58
CA SER A 21 36.30 -4.61 35.60
C SER A 21 35.36 -4.61 34.39
N ALA A 22 34.32 -5.44 34.39
CA ALA A 22 33.26 -5.34 33.41
C ALA A 22 32.29 -4.24 33.83
N ALA A 23 32.64 -2.98 33.52
CA ALA A 23 31.61 -1.95 33.45
C ALA A 23 30.47 -2.49 32.57
N PRO A 24 29.21 -2.50 33.03
CA PRO A 24 28.12 -3.06 32.24
C PRO A 24 28.14 -2.36 30.89
N ALA A 25 28.31 -3.14 29.82
CA ALA A 25 28.24 -2.62 28.47
C ALA A 25 26.95 -1.78 28.37
N PRO A 26 27.02 -0.55 27.83
CA PRO A 26 25.83 0.28 27.70
C PRO A 26 24.77 -0.58 27.04
N ALA A 27 23.63 -0.73 27.71
CA ALA A 27 22.55 -1.60 27.24
C ALA A 27 22.38 -1.33 25.74
N PRO A 28 22.40 -2.36 24.87
CA PRO A 28 22.31 -2.15 23.44
C PRO A 28 21.11 -1.24 23.21
N LYS A 29 21.34 -0.08 22.59
CA LYS A 29 20.27 0.89 22.31
C LYS A 29 19.18 0.08 21.64
N ARG A 30 18.09 -0.17 22.37
CA ARG A 30 16.98 -0.94 21.83
C ARG A 30 16.53 -0.13 20.63
N LEU A 31 16.72 -0.68 19.44
CA LEU A 31 16.14 -0.13 18.21
C LEU A 31 14.67 0.07 18.53
N ARG A 32 14.28 1.33 18.71
CA ARG A 32 12.87 1.68 18.90
C ARG A 32 12.20 1.26 17.61
N THR A 33 11.30 0.28 17.69
CA THR A 33 10.41 -0.01 16.57
C THR A 33 9.71 1.30 16.22
N PRO A 34 9.74 1.74 14.96
CA PRO A 34 9.01 2.93 14.56
C PRO A 34 7.52 2.74 14.89
N PRO A 35 6.80 3.82 15.21
CA PRO A 35 5.36 3.73 15.43
C PRO A 35 4.65 3.30 14.13
N ALA A 36 3.48 2.69 14.26
CA ALA A 36 2.80 2.01 13.15
C ALA A 36 2.44 2.96 11.98
N ASP A 37 2.13 4.21 12.29
CA ASP A 37 1.84 5.28 11.34
C ASP A 37 3.03 5.63 10.43
N VAL A 38 4.26 5.56 10.97
CA VAL A 38 5.49 5.78 10.18
C VAL A 38 5.71 4.65 9.19
N VAL A 39 5.39 3.40 9.59
CA VAL A 39 5.50 2.24 8.69
C VAL A 39 4.45 2.30 7.58
N GLU A 40 3.22 2.68 7.91
CA GLU A 40 2.14 2.84 6.93
C GLU A 40 2.46 3.96 5.92
N ARG A 41 2.96 5.11 6.39
CA ARG A 41 3.41 6.21 5.52
C ARG A 41 4.57 5.82 4.62
N PHE A 42 5.55 5.10 5.16
CA PHE A 42 6.67 4.58 4.38
C PHE A 42 6.17 3.67 3.25
N ASN A 43 5.33 2.68 3.58
CA ASN A 43 4.81 1.74 2.59
C ASN A 43 3.97 2.43 1.51
N GLY A 44 3.12 3.39 1.91
CA GLY A 44 2.33 4.19 0.96
C GLY A 44 3.21 5.02 0.03
N ALA A 45 4.29 5.61 0.54
CA ALA A 45 5.25 6.37 -0.26
C ALA A 45 6.03 5.49 -1.25
N VAL A 46 6.51 4.32 -0.81
CA VAL A 46 7.13 3.33 -1.71
C VAL A 46 6.15 2.95 -2.81
N GLN A 47 4.92 2.61 -2.45
CA GLN A 47 3.91 2.21 -3.41
C GLN A 47 3.60 3.32 -4.42
N ALA A 48 3.36 4.55 -3.96
CA ALA A 48 3.05 5.68 -4.85
C ALA A 48 4.19 5.98 -5.83
N ALA A 49 5.44 5.97 -5.37
CA ALA A 49 6.59 6.20 -6.23
C ALA A 49 6.82 5.06 -7.24
N SER A 50 6.58 3.80 -6.84
CA SER A 50 6.61 2.66 -7.77
C SER A 50 5.49 2.72 -8.83
N LEU A 51 4.31 3.24 -8.50
CA LEU A 51 3.24 3.43 -9.49
C LEU A 51 3.62 4.51 -10.51
N ILE A 52 4.32 5.57 -10.08
CA ILE A 52 4.88 6.58 -10.99
C ILE A 52 6.00 5.99 -11.85
N GLU A 53 6.87 5.15 -11.29
CA GLU A 53 7.89 4.40 -12.05
C GLU A 53 7.25 3.53 -13.14
N GLU A 54 6.23 2.76 -12.79
CA GLU A 54 5.48 1.93 -13.73
C GLU A 54 4.82 2.80 -14.82
N TRP A 55 4.23 3.93 -14.43
CA TRP A 55 3.66 4.87 -15.37
C TRP A 55 4.71 5.39 -16.37
N LEU A 56 5.88 5.84 -15.90
CA LEU A 56 6.97 6.30 -16.76
C LEU A 56 7.55 5.21 -17.66
N GLY A 57 7.46 3.95 -17.24
CA GLY A 57 7.82 2.79 -18.05
C GLY A 57 6.80 2.45 -19.15
N THR A 58 5.64 3.11 -19.19
CA THR A 58 4.56 2.82 -20.15
C THR A 58 4.99 3.18 -21.57
N GLN A 59 4.89 2.21 -22.48
CA GLN A 59 5.14 2.37 -23.90
C GLN A 59 3.84 2.53 -24.68
N ALA A 60 3.91 3.05 -25.91
CA ALA A 60 2.74 3.21 -26.78
C ALA A 60 1.96 1.91 -27.04
N GLY A 61 2.61 0.75 -26.89
CA GLY A 61 1.97 -0.58 -27.02
C GLY A 61 1.28 -1.09 -25.75
N ASP A 62 1.50 -0.44 -24.60
CA ASP A 62 0.90 -0.83 -23.32
C ASP A 62 -0.48 -0.18 -23.09
N LEU A 63 -0.80 0.87 -23.86
CA LEU A 63 -2.09 1.57 -23.81
C LEU A 63 -3.11 0.83 -24.67
N GLU A 64 -4.26 0.48 -24.10
CA GLU A 64 -5.31 -0.25 -24.82
C GLU A 64 -6.43 0.67 -25.34
N GLY A 65 -6.71 0.59 -26.65
CA GLY A 65 -7.88 1.24 -27.26
C GLY A 65 -7.80 2.76 -27.23
N SER A 66 -8.56 3.38 -26.32
CA SER A 66 -8.59 4.84 -26.10
C SER A 66 -7.96 5.24 -24.76
N GLU A 67 -7.17 4.36 -24.15
CA GLU A 67 -6.40 4.67 -22.96
C GLU A 67 -5.32 5.70 -23.29
N THR A 68 -5.20 6.69 -22.42
CA THR A 68 -4.26 7.81 -22.53
C THR A 68 -3.31 7.78 -21.31
N PRO A 69 -2.20 8.53 -21.32
CA PRO A 69 -1.31 8.62 -20.18
C PRO A 69 -2.02 9.09 -18.89
N ALA A 70 -2.97 10.03 -18.97
CA ALA A 70 -3.72 10.45 -17.78
C ALA A 70 -4.59 9.31 -17.23
N ILE A 71 -5.32 8.62 -18.12
CA ILE A 71 -6.16 7.47 -17.73
C ILE A 71 -5.30 6.36 -17.12
N ARG A 72 -4.13 6.09 -17.70
CA ARG A 72 -3.19 5.09 -17.20
C ARG A 72 -2.73 5.42 -15.78
N LEU A 73 -2.29 6.65 -15.52
CA LEU A 73 -1.82 7.06 -14.19
C LEU A 73 -2.93 6.89 -13.13
N VAL A 74 -4.15 7.32 -13.46
CA VAL A 74 -5.30 7.17 -12.57
C VAL A 74 -5.64 5.70 -12.33
N ALA A 75 -5.59 4.87 -13.37
CA ALA A 75 -5.82 3.43 -13.26
C ALA A 75 -4.78 2.73 -12.38
N LEU A 76 -3.51 3.15 -12.45
CA LEU A 76 -2.44 2.64 -11.59
C LEU A 76 -2.67 2.97 -10.11
N PHE A 77 -3.04 4.21 -9.78
CA PHE A 77 -3.37 4.58 -8.41
C PHE A 77 -4.61 3.84 -7.87
N ALA A 78 -5.68 3.75 -8.67
CA ALA A 78 -6.87 2.98 -8.31
C ALA A 78 -6.57 1.49 -8.13
N GLY A 79 -5.82 0.90 -9.05
CA GLY A 79 -5.41 -0.51 -9.01
C GLY A 79 -4.50 -0.82 -7.83
N GLY A 80 -3.57 0.07 -7.50
CA GLY A 80 -2.69 -0.05 -6.34
C GLY A 80 -3.47 -0.08 -5.01
N ALA A 81 -4.48 0.76 -4.88
CA ALA A 81 -5.35 0.75 -3.69
C ALA A 81 -6.18 -0.54 -3.59
N ASN A 82 -6.78 -0.97 -4.71
CA ASN A 82 -7.56 -2.21 -4.79
C ASN A 82 -6.70 -3.45 -4.46
N GLU A 83 -5.47 -3.53 -4.99
CA GLU A 83 -4.56 -4.65 -4.68
C GLU A 83 -4.16 -4.67 -3.19
N ALA A 84 -3.93 -3.50 -2.59
CA ALA A 84 -3.52 -3.40 -1.19
C ALA A 84 -4.62 -3.89 -0.22
N LEU A 85 -5.89 -3.57 -0.52
CA LEU A 85 -7.03 -3.99 0.31
C LEU A 85 -7.62 -5.35 -0.11
N GLY A 86 -7.27 -5.82 -1.32
CA GLY A 86 -7.61 -7.15 -1.81
C GLY A 86 -9.10 -7.37 -1.99
N LEU A 87 -9.83 -6.32 -2.37
CA LEU A 87 -11.27 -6.39 -2.62
C LEU A 87 -11.51 -6.68 -4.11
N ASP A 88 -12.56 -7.47 -4.36
CA ASP A 88 -12.89 -8.08 -5.67
C ASP A 88 -14.15 -7.41 -6.29
N ASP A 89 -14.54 -6.23 -5.81
CA ASP A 89 -15.74 -5.51 -6.23
C ASP A 89 -15.53 -4.71 -7.53
N ASP A 90 -16.62 -4.57 -8.27
CA ASP A 90 -16.78 -3.86 -9.53
C ASP A 90 -16.68 -2.31 -9.39
N GLY A 91 -16.08 -1.84 -8.29
CA GLY A 91 -15.81 -0.43 -7.98
C GLY A 91 -15.03 -0.28 -6.67
N LEU A 92 -14.53 0.94 -6.41
CA LEU A 92 -13.78 1.25 -5.19
C LEU A 92 -14.72 1.51 -4.02
N SER A 93 -14.47 0.84 -2.90
CA SER A 93 -15.05 1.12 -1.58
C SER A 93 -14.60 2.48 -1.01
N ALA A 94 -15.24 2.93 0.07
CA ALA A 94 -14.87 4.19 0.72
C ALA A 94 -13.42 4.15 1.26
N GLU A 95 -13.04 3.02 1.86
CA GLU A 95 -11.70 2.79 2.36
C GLU A 95 -10.65 2.74 1.23
N GLU A 96 -11.02 2.20 0.06
CA GLU A 96 -10.14 2.22 -1.11
C GLU A 96 -9.99 3.62 -1.70
N LEU A 97 -11.06 4.41 -1.75
CA LEU A 97 -10.98 5.80 -2.19
C LEU A 97 -10.09 6.63 -1.26
N GLU A 98 -10.17 6.43 0.06
CA GLU A 98 -9.25 7.06 1.02
C GLU A 98 -7.80 6.64 0.77
N LEU A 99 -7.56 5.38 0.43
CA LEU A 99 -6.22 4.90 0.09
C LEU A 99 -5.72 5.46 -1.25
N VAL A 100 -6.58 5.56 -2.26
CA VAL A 100 -6.25 6.23 -3.53
C VAL A 100 -5.83 7.67 -3.27
N ASP A 101 -6.58 8.42 -2.46
CA ASP A 101 -6.23 9.80 -2.11
C ASP A 101 -4.88 9.89 -1.40
N ALA A 102 -4.60 8.99 -0.44
CA ALA A 102 -3.31 8.93 0.25
C ALA A 102 -2.15 8.60 -0.70
N LEU A 103 -2.37 7.71 -1.68
CA LEU A 103 -1.36 7.39 -2.69
C LEU A 103 -1.14 8.55 -3.67
N ILE A 104 -2.19 9.25 -4.08
CA ILE A 104 -2.10 10.45 -4.93
C ILE A 104 -1.34 11.56 -4.20
N GLU A 105 -1.59 11.77 -2.91
CA GLU A 105 -0.85 12.75 -2.10
C GLU A 105 0.64 12.41 -2.05
N ALA A 106 0.99 11.16 -1.75
CA ALA A 106 2.38 10.71 -1.74
C ALA A 106 3.03 10.78 -3.13
N GLY A 107 2.30 10.43 -4.19
CA GLY A 107 2.76 10.53 -5.57
C GLY A 107 3.00 11.97 -6.01
N SER A 108 2.13 12.90 -5.61
CA SER A 108 2.30 14.33 -5.82
C SER A 108 3.57 14.83 -5.15
N ALA A 109 3.79 14.44 -3.89
CA ALA A 109 5.02 14.79 -3.17
C ALA A 109 6.28 14.24 -3.84
N PHE A 110 6.24 13.00 -4.33
CA PHE A 110 7.35 12.42 -5.10
C PHE A 110 7.63 13.20 -6.39
N ALA A 111 6.58 13.54 -7.14
CA ALA A 111 6.71 14.33 -8.37
C ALA A 111 7.25 15.73 -8.08
N VAL A 112 6.83 16.37 -6.99
CA VAL A 112 7.33 17.69 -6.56
C VAL A 112 8.79 17.61 -6.12
N ASP A 113 9.19 16.56 -5.40
CA ASP A 113 10.60 16.31 -5.04
C ASP A 113 11.47 16.14 -6.31
N ALA A 114 10.90 15.57 -7.37
CA ALA A 114 11.51 15.47 -8.70
C ALA A 114 11.47 16.77 -9.53
N GLY A 115 10.80 17.83 -9.04
CA GLY A 115 10.74 19.15 -9.65
C GLY A 115 9.46 19.49 -10.42
N ALA A 116 8.41 18.67 -10.30
CA ALA A 116 7.09 18.99 -10.88
C ALA A 116 6.38 20.11 -10.11
N GLU A 117 5.59 20.92 -10.82
CA GLU A 117 4.67 21.85 -10.17
C GLU A 117 3.46 21.09 -9.59
N PRO A 118 3.08 21.34 -8.31
CA PRO A 118 1.94 20.66 -7.69
C PRO A 118 0.64 20.78 -8.49
N GLU A 119 0.42 21.94 -9.11
CA GLU A 119 -0.75 22.21 -9.96
C GLU A 119 -0.76 21.37 -11.23
N THR A 120 0.42 21.07 -11.79
CA THR A 120 0.53 20.21 -12.98
C THR A 120 0.16 18.78 -12.63
N PHE A 121 0.62 18.26 -11.49
CA PHE A 121 0.24 16.92 -11.03
C PHE A 121 -1.27 16.85 -10.73
N ALA A 122 -1.81 17.82 -10.00
CA ALA A 122 -3.23 17.87 -9.67
C ALA A 122 -4.13 17.97 -10.92
N ALA A 123 -3.68 18.68 -11.96
CA ALA A 123 -4.43 18.83 -13.21
C ALA A 123 -4.66 17.50 -13.95
N VAL A 124 -3.79 16.50 -13.76
CA VAL A 124 -3.97 15.15 -14.34
C VAL A 124 -5.26 14.48 -13.86
N PHE A 125 -5.68 14.79 -12.63
CA PHE A 125 -6.91 14.27 -12.01
C PHE A 125 -8.10 15.23 -12.17
N GLY A 126 -7.96 16.23 -13.06
CA GLY A 126 -8.96 17.25 -13.32
C GLY A 126 -10.18 16.73 -14.10
N ALA A 127 -11.29 17.46 -14.03
CA ALA A 127 -12.54 17.05 -14.71
C ALA A 127 -12.57 17.34 -16.23
N ASP A 128 -11.64 18.15 -16.73
CA ASP A 128 -11.51 18.46 -18.16
C ASP A 128 -10.52 17.48 -18.79
N ASP A 129 -11.01 16.60 -19.66
CA ASP A 129 -10.21 15.53 -20.23
C ASP A 129 -9.02 16.07 -21.04
N ALA A 130 -9.22 17.10 -21.85
CA ALA A 130 -8.14 17.65 -22.69
C ALA A 130 -7.06 18.33 -21.84
N ALA A 131 -7.45 19.02 -20.78
CA ALA A 131 -6.51 19.62 -19.84
C ALA A 131 -5.77 18.56 -19.01
N ALA A 132 -6.46 17.48 -18.61
CA ALA A 132 -5.87 16.36 -17.88
C ALA A 132 -4.82 15.65 -18.74
N GLU A 133 -5.11 15.37 -20.01
CA GLU A 133 -4.13 14.78 -20.93
C GLU A 133 -2.92 15.68 -21.15
N ALA A 134 -3.14 16.97 -21.44
CA ALA A 134 -2.04 17.90 -21.63
C ALA A 134 -1.21 18.10 -20.35
N ALA A 135 -1.80 17.93 -19.16
CA ALA A 135 -1.05 17.92 -17.90
C ALA A 135 -0.26 16.63 -17.73
N ALA A 136 -0.83 15.48 -18.07
CA ALA A 136 -0.18 14.18 -17.96
C ALA A 136 1.02 14.08 -18.90
N GLU A 137 0.90 14.51 -20.16
CA GLU A 137 2.02 14.53 -21.11
C GLU A 137 3.17 15.41 -20.61
N ARG A 138 2.87 16.64 -20.15
CA ARG A 138 3.88 17.55 -19.60
C ARG A 138 4.55 16.99 -18.34
N LEU A 139 3.77 16.35 -17.47
CA LEU A 139 4.30 15.72 -16.27
C LEU A 139 5.19 14.52 -16.63
N PHE A 140 4.75 13.68 -17.58
CA PHE A 140 5.48 12.52 -18.05
C PHE A 140 6.84 12.92 -18.61
N ASP A 141 6.87 13.87 -19.54
CA ASP A 141 8.10 14.36 -20.17
C ASP A 141 9.06 14.94 -19.13
N LEU A 142 8.55 15.76 -18.21
CA LEU A 142 9.36 16.36 -17.15
C LEU A 142 9.97 15.28 -16.24
N LEU A 143 9.16 14.34 -15.76
CA LEU A 143 9.64 13.31 -14.84
C LEU A 143 10.59 12.34 -15.55
N ALA A 144 10.33 11.98 -16.81
CA ALA A 144 11.22 11.15 -17.61
C ALA A 144 12.59 11.82 -17.86
N GLU A 145 12.63 13.16 -17.96
CA GLU A 145 13.89 13.90 -18.07
C GLU A 145 14.67 13.97 -16.74
N ARG A 146 13.95 14.05 -15.61
CA ARG A 146 14.54 14.34 -14.29
C ARG A 146 14.86 13.11 -13.45
N LEU A 147 14.12 12.03 -13.67
CA LEU A 147 14.26 10.80 -12.90
C LEU A 147 15.21 9.82 -13.60
N PRO A 148 15.80 8.87 -12.84
CA PRO A 148 16.53 7.76 -13.43
C PRO A 148 15.64 6.92 -14.37
N GLU A 149 16.26 6.03 -15.15
CA GLU A 149 15.50 5.12 -16.02
C GLU A 149 14.59 4.20 -15.18
N PRO A 150 13.29 4.03 -15.55
CA PRO A 150 12.38 3.12 -14.86
C PRO A 150 12.94 1.69 -14.81
N GLY A 151 12.85 1.05 -13.64
CA GLY A 151 13.37 -0.30 -13.40
C GLY A 151 14.87 -0.37 -13.12
N SER A 152 15.57 0.77 -13.07
CA SER A 152 16.99 0.81 -12.69
C SER A 152 17.20 0.72 -11.17
N ASP A 153 18.38 0.26 -10.76
CA ASP A 153 18.78 0.25 -9.35
C ASP A 153 18.79 1.68 -8.78
N GLU A 154 19.17 2.67 -9.58
CA GLU A 154 19.18 4.09 -9.20
C GLU A 154 17.77 4.62 -8.90
N PHE A 155 16.76 4.18 -9.65
CA PHE A 155 15.36 4.51 -9.39
C PHE A 155 14.89 3.87 -8.07
N SER A 156 15.23 2.59 -7.85
CA SER A 156 14.90 1.88 -6.61
C SER A 156 15.50 2.59 -5.37
N GLU A 157 16.75 3.00 -5.46
CA GLU A 157 17.40 3.78 -4.40
C GLU A 157 16.74 5.14 -4.18
N LEU A 158 16.25 5.79 -5.25
CA LEU A 158 15.50 7.04 -5.15
C LEU A 158 14.18 6.85 -4.40
N ILE A 159 13.42 5.80 -4.72
CA ILE A 159 12.17 5.45 -4.02
C ILE A 159 12.44 5.26 -2.52
N ASP A 160 13.46 4.49 -2.16
CA ASP A 160 13.82 4.22 -0.77
C ASP A 160 14.20 5.50 -0.02
N ARG A 161 14.97 6.40 -0.66
CA ARG A 161 15.32 7.72 -0.09
C ARG A 161 14.09 8.57 0.13
N PHE A 162 13.24 8.70 -0.88
CA PHE A 162 11.99 9.47 -0.81
C PHE A 162 11.08 8.93 0.30
N ALA A 163 10.79 7.62 0.31
CA ALA A 163 9.89 7.02 1.29
C ALA A 163 10.41 7.18 2.72
N THR A 164 11.72 7.08 2.91
CA THR A 164 12.36 7.34 4.21
C THR A 164 12.17 8.79 4.65
N ALA A 165 12.41 9.74 3.76
CA ALA A 165 12.24 11.17 4.05
C ALA A 165 10.77 11.51 4.33
N TRP A 166 9.85 11.02 3.49
CA TRP A 166 8.41 11.20 3.64
C TRP A 166 7.90 10.67 4.98
N ALA A 167 8.25 9.43 5.33
CA ALA A 167 7.82 8.82 6.59
C ALA A 167 8.34 9.58 7.83
N GLN A 168 9.52 10.20 7.73
CA GLN A 168 10.12 11.00 8.80
C GLN A 168 9.57 12.43 8.87
N SER A 169 9.17 13.01 7.73
CA SER A 169 8.65 14.38 7.64
C SER A 169 7.39 14.59 8.50
N GLY A 170 6.59 13.54 8.66
CA GLY A 170 5.39 13.51 9.51
C GLY A 170 5.65 13.62 11.02
N ALA A 171 6.91 13.75 11.46
CA ALA A 171 7.28 13.99 12.85
C ALA A 171 7.72 15.43 13.15
N GLU A 172 8.32 16.21 12.23
CA GLU A 172 8.78 17.59 12.54
C GLU A 172 9.23 18.49 11.36
N LEU A 173 9.17 18.06 10.09
CA LEU A 173 10.01 18.68 9.03
C LEU A 173 9.26 19.31 7.83
N VAL A 174 8.06 19.86 8.04
CA VAL A 174 7.30 20.57 6.99
C VAL A 174 7.01 22.04 7.40
N LEU A 175 8.03 22.77 7.85
CA LEU A 175 7.89 24.18 8.24
C LEU A 175 8.90 25.14 7.61
N ASP A 176 9.77 24.71 6.70
CA ASP A 176 10.66 25.66 6.01
C ASP A 176 10.87 25.32 4.52
N SER A 177 9.77 25.40 3.78
CA SER A 177 9.66 25.96 2.42
C SER A 177 8.42 25.36 1.74
N VAL A 178 7.42 26.21 1.52
CA VAL A 178 6.44 26.08 0.43
C VAL A 178 5.66 24.74 0.35
N TYR A 179 5.43 24.02 1.45
CA TYR A 179 4.42 22.95 1.44
C TYR A 179 3.05 23.57 1.74
N ARG A 180 2.33 23.97 0.70
CA ARG A 180 0.88 24.10 0.80
C ARG A 180 0.34 22.72 0.41
N PRO A 181 -0.22 21.91 1.33
CA PRO A 181 -0.88 20.69 0.91
C PRO A 181 -1.95 21.11 -0.10
N VAL A 182 -1.78 20.67 -1.34
CA VAL A 182 -2.85 20.75 -2.32
C VAL A 182 -3.85 19.71 -1.84
N HIS A 183 -4.77 20.14 -0.97
CA HIS A 183 -6.00 19.39 -0.73
C HIS A 183 -6.72 19.34 -2.07
N THR A 184 -6.44 18.33 -2.87
CA THR A 184 -7.41 17.83 -3.85
C THR A 184 -8.57 17.32 -3.02
N PRO A 185 -9.74 17.98 -3.01
CA PRO A 185 -10.87 17.49 -2.24
C PRO A 185 -11.22 16.09 -2.73
N VAL A 186 -11.42 15.14 -1.80
CA VAL A 186 -11.89 13.74 -1.98
C VAL A 186 -13.00 13.61 -3.03
N ALA A 187 -13.81 14.67 -3.20
CA ALA A 187 -14.87 14.75 -4.20
C ALA A 187 -14.40 14.78 -5.66
N LEU A 188 -13.18 15.24 -5.97
CA LEU A 188 -12.67 15.35 -7.35
C LEU A 188 -12.10 14.01 -7.84
N VAL A 189 -11.32 13.31 -7.02
CA VAL A 189 -10.76 11.98 -7.36
C VAL A 189 -11.88 10.94 -7.46
N GLY A 190 -12.78 10.89 -6.46
CA GLY A 190 -13.93 9.99 -6.49
C GLY A 190 -14.85 10.23 -7.70
N ALA A 191 -15.16 11.50 -8.03
CA ALA A 191 -16.03 11.80 -9.18
C ALA A 191 -15.34 11.63 -10.54
N PHE A 192 -14.00 11.66 -10.59
CA PHE A 192 -13.23 11.43 -11.82
C PHE A 192 -13.05 9.92 -12.08
N VAL A 193 -12.63 9.15 -11.07
CA VAL A 193 -12.51 7.69 -11.13
C VAL A 193 -13.87 7.05 -11.42
N GLN A 194 -14.94 7.48 -10.75
CA GLN A 194 -16.31 7.00 -11.03
C GLN A 194 -16.74 7.32 -12.48
N ARG A 195 -16.32 8.45 -13.05
CA ARG A 195 -16.63 8.83 -14.44
C ARG A 195 -15.84 8.02 -15.47
N GLN A 196 -14.58 7.70 -15.19
CA GLN A 196 -13.75 6.88 -16.06
C GLN A 196 -14.22 5.42 -16.06
N ILE A 197 -14.57 4.86 -14.89
CA ILE A 197 -15.24 3.54 -14.78
C ILE A 197 -16.55 3.52 -15.59
N GLN A 198 -17.34 4.60 -15.56
CA GLN A 198 -18.58 4.72 -16.34
C GLN A 198 -18.37 4.86 -17.87
N ARG A 199 -17.18 5.26 -18.33
CA ARG A 199 -16.85 5.46 -19.76
C ARG A 199 -16.26 4.21 -20.41
N ALA A 200 -15.55 3.36 -19.66
CA ALA A 200 -14.86 2.19 -20.19
C ALA A 200 -15.78 1.07 -20.76
N LEU A 201 -17.11 1.18 -20.67
CA LEU A 201 -18.03 0.13 -21.11
C LEU A 201 -19.27 0.67 -21.87
N PRO A 202 -19.15 0.95 -23.19
CA PRO A 202 -20.29 1.36 -24.01
C PRO A 202 -21.32 0.24 -24.21
N GLY A 203 -20.90 -1.03 -24.10
CA GLY A 203 -21.74 -2.22 -24.39
C GLY A 203 -22.46 -2.83 -23.19
N ASP A 204 -22.12 -2.43 -21.97
CA ASP A 204 -22.64 -3.08 -20.77
C ASP A 204 -23.77 -2.31 -20.09
N ARG A 205 -24.27 -1.19 -20.62
CA ARG A 205 -25.42 -0.49 -20.00
C ARG A 205 -26.70 -1.32 -20.00
N GLU A 206 -27.05 -1.97 -21.11
CA GLU A 206 -28.19 -2.89 -21.14
C GLU A 206 -27.90 -4.18 -20.36
N ARG A 207 -26.66 -4.68 -20.38
CA ARG A 207 -26.27 -5.89 -19.64
C ARG A 207 -26.19 -5.68 -18.14
N LEU A 208 -25.76 -4.51 -17.67
CA LEU A 208 -25.70 -4.10 -16.27
C LEU A 208 -27.08 -3.70 -15.75
N ALA A 209 -27.95 -3.11 -16.58
CA ALA A 209 -29.35 -2.93 -16.19
C ALA A 209 -30.07 -4.28 -16.02
N THR A 210 -29.81 -5.22 -16.93
CA THR A 210 -30.36 -6.59 -16.85
C THR A 210 -29.70 -7.38 -15.71
N ALA A 211 -28.39 -7.25 -15.51
CA ALA A 211 -27.66 -7.91 -14.43
C ALA A 211 -27.94 -7.26 -13.07
N ALA A 212 -28.27 -5.98 -12.98
CA ALA A 212 -28.74 -5.32 -11.76
C ALA A 212 -30.17 -5.73 -11.43
N GLN A 213 -31.04 -5.94 -12.44
CA GLN A 213 -32.36 -6.56 -12.22
C GLN A 213 -32.25 -8.05 -11.83
N GLU A 214 -31.34 -8.81 -12.44
CA GLU A 214 -31.07 -10.21 -12.08
C GLU A 214 -30.38 -10.31 -10.70
N SER A 215 -29.45 -9.40 -10.39
CA SER A 215 -28.80 -9.29 -9.08
C SER A 215 -29.80 -8.86 -8.02
N ALA A 216 -30.67 -7.89 -8.27
CA ALA A 216 -31.76 -7.54 -7.34
C ALA A 216 -32.77 -8.69 -7.16
N MET A 217 -32.96 -9.57 -8.16
CA MET A 217 -33.73 -10.81 -8.01
C MET A 217 -32.97 -11.93 -7.28
N LEU A 218 -31.63 -11.94 -7.32
CA LEU A 218 -30.77 -12.97 -6.69
C LEU A 218 -30.25 -12.58 -5.30
N ASP A 219 -30.19 -11.28 -4.97
CA ASP A 219 -29.78 -10.73 -3.67
C ASP A 219 -30.89 -10.87 -2.62
N ALA A 220 -32.11 -11.20 -3.05
CA ALA A 220 -33.13 -11.77 -2.19
C ALA A 220 -32.75 -13.17 -1.64
N VAL A 221 -31.64 -13.78 -2.11
CA VAL A 221 -31.22 -15.14 -1.74
C VAL A 221 -29.72 -15.23 -1.41
N VAL A 222 -29.17 -14.36 -0.55
CA VAL A 222 -27.84 -14.63 0.04
C VAL A 222 -27.81 -14.32 1.56
N ARG A 223 -27.77 -15.41 2.34
CA ARG A 223 -27.54 -15.50 3.81
C ARG A 223 -28.67 -14.98 4.71
N ARG A 224 -29.52 -15.90 5.19
CA ARG A 224 -30.36 -15.66 6.39
C ARG A 224 -29.46 -15.41 7.61
N ARG A 225 -29.32 -14.15 8.02
CA ARG A 225 -28.80 -13.81 9.35
C ARG A 225 -29.87 -14.19 10.37
N LYS A 226 -29.67 -15.31 11.06
CA LYS A 226 -30.45 -15.62 12.27
C LYS A 226 -29.66 -15.15 13.48
N VAL A 227 -30.28 -14.28 14.25
CA VAL A 227 -29.85 -13.96 15.60
C VAL A 227 -30.28 -15.10 16.50
N ALA A 228 -29.34 -15.76 17.17
CA ALA A 228 -29.64 -16.73 18.20
C ALA A 228 -29.09 -16.22 19.54
N ILE A 229 -29.71 -16.64 20.65
CA ILE A 229 -29.17 -16.41 21.99
C ILE A 229 -28.55 -17.74 22.43
N ARG A 230 -27.24 -17.74 22.67
CA ARG A 230 -26.51 -18.88 23.23
C ARG A 230 -25.85 -18.41 24.52
N GLU A 231 -26.06 -19.15 25.62
CA GLU A 231 -25.50 -18.82 26.94
C GLU A 231 -25.84 -17.39 27.41
N GLY A 232 -27.06 -16.93 27.09
CA GLY A 232 -27.53 -15.58 27.47
C GLY A 232 -26.92 -14.43 26.66
N ARG A 233 -26.06 -14.70 25.66
CA ARG A 233 -25.45 -13.69 24.79
C ARG A 233 -25.97 -13.80 23.35
N LYS A 234 -26.35 -12.64 22.79
CA LYS A 234 -26.81 -12.50 21.41
C LYS A 234 -25.64 -12.81 20.47
N THR A 235 -25.73 -13.90 19.73
CA THR A 235 -24.70 -14.35 18.78
C THR A 235 -25.29 -14.45 17.38
N ILE A 236 -24.54 -13.93 16.39
CA ILE A 236 -24.94 -14.00 14.98
C ILE A 236 -24.51 -15.37 14.45
N VAL A 237 -25.47 -16.23 14.14
CA VAL A 237 -25.17 -17.53 13.52
C VAL A 237 -25.16 -17.35 12.01
N ARG A 238 -23.99 -17.54 11.40
CA ARG A 238 -23.83 -17.57 9.93
C ARG A 238 -24.10 -18.99 9.45
N GLU A 239 -25.35 -19.30 9.16
CA GLU A 239 -25.73 -20.58 8.54
C GLU A 239 -25.21 -20.62 7.09
N ARG A 240 -24.55 -21.71 6.69
CA ARG A 240 -24.27 -21.96 5.27
C ARG A 240 -25.59 -22.34 4.63
N VAL A 241 -26.03 -21.59 3.61
CA VAL A 241 -27.19 -22.00 2.80
C VAL A 241 -26.79 -23.30 2.11
N ALA A 242 -27.38 -24.42 2.55
CA ALA A 242 -27.11 -25.72 1.97
C ALA A 242 -27.67 -25.77 0.55
N GLY A 243 -26.81 -26.10 -0.41
CA GLY A 243 -27.18 -26.23 -1.82
C GLY A 243 -25.96 -26.41 -2.70
N VAL A 244 -26.13 -27.13 -3.81
CA VAL A 244 -25.11 -27.20 -4.87
C VAL A 244 -25.13 -25.88 -5.62
N VAL A 245 -24.16 -25.01 -5.35
CA VAL A 245 -24.01 -23.74 -6.08
C VAL A 245 -23.58 -24.05 -7.51
N ARG A 246 -24.42 -23.69 -8.49
CA ARG A 246 -24.07 -23.77 -9.90
C ARG A 246 -23.13 -22.63 -10.24
N LEU A 247 -21.84 -22.93 -10.27
CA LEU A 247 -20.81 -21.97 -10.65
C LEU A 247 -20.84 -21.71 -12.15
N THR A 248 -20.76 -20.44 -12.55
CA THR A 248 -20.59 -20.02 -13.94
C THR A 248 -19.21 -20.46 -14.46
N PRO A 249 -19.00 -20.56 -15.78
CA PRO A 249 -17.69 -20.90 -16.35
C PRO A 249 -16.56 -19.98 -15.88
N ALA A 250 -16.81 -18.66 -15.81
CA ALA A 250 -15.85 -17.68 -15.32
C ALA A 250 -15.50 -17.92 -13.84
N GLN A 251 -16.50 -18.17 -12.98
CA GLN A 251 -16.27 -18.48 -11.57
C GLN A 251 -15.47 -19.77 -11.37
N ARG A 252 -15.70 -20.80 -12.20
CA ARG A 252 -14.90 -22.03 -12.15
C ARG A 252 -13.43 -21.79 -12.52
N VAL A 253 -13.19 -20.93 -13.50
CA VAL A 253 -11.84 -20.53 -13.91
C VAL A 253 -11.17 -19.71 -12.80
N ALA A 254 -11.87 -18.75 -12.21
CA ALA A 254 -11.39 -17.95 -11.08
C ALA A 254 -11.02 -18.84 -9.88
N ILE A 255 -11.89 -19.78 -9.48
CA ILE A 255 -11.61 -20.74 -8.41
C ILE A 255 -10.40 -21.62 -8.74
N ARG A 256 -10.23 -22.01 -10.02
CA ARG A 256 -9.06 -22.77 -10.46
C ARG A 256 -7.78 -21.95 -10.35
N LYS A 257 -7.79 -20.68 -10.79
CA LYS A 257 -6.65 -19.75 -10.65
C LYS A 257 -6.32 -19.51 -9.18
N ALA A 258 -7.32 -19.25 -8.34
CA ALA A 258 -7.15 -19.07 -6.90
C ALA A 258 -6.55 -20.32 -6.24
N ARG A 259 -7.00 -21.53 -6.61
CA ARG A 259 -6.40 -22.79 -6.15
C ARG A 259 -4.94 -22.91 -6.56
N LEU A 260 -4.60 -22.60 -7.81
CA LEU A 260 -3.23 -22.63 -8.29
C LEU A 260 -2.34 -21.62 -7.53
N LYS A 261 -2.81 -20.38 -7.35
CA LYS A 261 -2.10 -19.33 -6.58
C LYS A 261 -1.90 -19.74 -5.11
N ALA A 262 -2.92 -20.32 -4.49
CA ALA A 262 -2.87 -20.82 -3.11
C ALA A 262 -1.90 -22.02 -2.92
N HIS A 263 -1.59 -22.74 -4.00
CA HIS A 263 -0.66 -23.88 -4.00
C HIS A 263 0.71 -23.56 -4.60
N SER A 264 0.98 -22.29 -4.92
CA SER A 264 2.30 -21.85 -5.39
C SER A 264 3.40 -22.07 -4.35
N ALA A 265 4.65 -22.21 -4.80
CA ALA A 265 5.81 -22.40 -3.91
C ALA A 265 5.97 -21.24 -2.91
N THR A 266 5.73 -20.01 -3.36
CA THR A 266 5.77 -18.79 -2.55
C THR A 266 4.67 -18.78 -1.49
N ALA A 267 3.42 -19.12 -1.85
CA ALA A 267 2.33 -19.24 -0.89
C ALA A 267 2.57 -20.33 0.16
N ARG A 268 3.14 -21.49 -0.24
CA ARG A 268 3.54 -22.55 0.70
C ARG A 268 4.66 -22.09 1.64
N ALA A 269 5.67 -21.38 1.13
CA ALA A 269 6.74 -20.83 1.94
C ALA A 269 6.22 -19.82 2.98
N ARG A 270 5.30 -18.92 2.58
CA ARG A 270 4.64 -17.97 3.49
C ARG A 270 3.82 -18.69 4.57
N ARG A 271 3.04 -19.71 4.20
CA ARG A 271 2.31 -20.56 5.18
C ARG A 271 3.24 -21.24 6.16
N MET A 272 4.36 -21.81 5.69
CA MET A 272 5.34 -22.45 6.57
C MET A 272 6.00 -21.46 7.53
N ARG A 273 6.28 -20.22 7.10
CA ARG A 273 6.77 -19.16 7.99
C ARG A 273 5.73 -18.78 9.04
N SER A 274 4.48 -18.58 8.65
CA SER A 274 3.37 -18.28 9.57
C SER A 274 3.17 -19.40 10.60
N LEU A 275 3.18 -20.68 10.18
CA LEU A 275 3.09 -21.82 11.10
C LEU A 275 4.27 -21.89 12.09
N ARG A 276 5.49 -21.52 11.67
CA ARG A 276 6.64 -21.42 12.59
C ARG A 276 6.44 -20.33 13.65
N VAL A 277 5.90 -19.18 13.26
CA VAL A 277 5.57 -18.08 14.18
C VAL A 277 4.47 -18.49 15.14
N ALA A 278 3.38 -19.10 14.65
CA ALA A 278 2.30 -19.60 15.49
C ALA A 278 2.79 -20.64 16.51
N LYS A 279 3.63 -21.59 16.06
CA LYS A 279 4.27 -22.59 16.94
C LYS A 279 5.17 -21.95 17.99
N ALA A 280 5.96 -20.93 17.62
CA ALA A 280 6.80 -20.18 18.54
C ALA A 280 5.99 -19.38 19.57
N ALA A 281 4.79 -18.94 19.19
CA ALA A 281 3.83 -18.25 20.06
C ALA A 281 2.96 -19.20 20.91
N GLY A 282 3.17 -20.52 20.83
CA GLY A 282 2.39 -21.51 21.58
C GLY A 282 0.94 -21.71 21.08
N LEU A 283 0.64 -21.22 19.87
CA LEU A 283 -0.66 -21.40 19.22
C LEU A 283 -0.58 -22.68 18.37
N GLN A 284 -1.22 -23.75 18.84
CA GLN A 284 -1.42 -24.99 18.08
C GLN A 284 -2.80 -25.01 17.44
#